data_AF-A0A8C9TWP0-F1
#
_entry.id   AF-A0A8C9TWP0-F1
#
_cell.length_a   1.000
_cell.length_b   1.000
_cell.length_c   1.000
_cell.angle_alpha   90.00
_cell.angle_beta   90.00
_cell.angle_gamma   90.00
#
_symmetry.space_group_name_H-M   'P 1'
#
loop_
_entity.id
_entity.type
_entity.pdbx_description
1 polymer ?
#
loop_
_entity_poly.entity_id
_entity_poly.type
_entity_poly.pdbx_seq_one_letter_code
_entity_poly.pdbx_strand_id
1 'polypeptide(L)'
;MIIPPIFGAIQTFRDGMEVRYVFAFLGLAAVGVGSWCFHMTLQYEMQLLDELPMIYSCCVFVYCLYECFKQENTVHHLVIVILFMFSVIVTVVSLKIVFICNTVHMEQTFKSYHGYSFSWVSHLLISGGVIFFLTFPNFTSAA
;
A
#
# COMPACT_ATOMS: atom_id res chain seq x y z
N MET A 1 -8.41 15.69 6.71
CA MET A 1 -9.48 16.07 5.75
C MET A 1 -10.43 14.87 5.50
N ILE A 2 -11.12 14.37 6.53
CA ILE A 2 -11.87 13.10 6.44
C ILE A 2 -13.38 13.32 6.32
N ILE A 3 -13.92 14.27 7.07
CA ILE A 3 -15.36 14.51 7.16
C ILE A 3 -15.95 15.08 5.84
N PRO A 4 -15.35 16.10 5.19
CA PRO A 4 -15.93 16.67 3.97
C PRO A 4 -16.03 15.67 2.80
N PRO A 5 -15.02 14.82 2.51
CA PRO A 5 -15.12 13.82 1.45
C PRO A 5 -16.16 12.74 1.71
N ILE A 6 -16.34 12.31 2.97
CA ILE A 6 -17.37 11.33 3.32
C ILE A 6 -18.77 11.93 3.07
N PHE A 7 -18.97 13.18 3.49
CA PHE A 7 -20.22 13.88 3.21
C PHE A 7 -20.45 14.06 1.71
N GLY A 8 -19.39 14.40 0.96
CA GLY A 8 -19.40 14.45 -0.50
C GLY A 8 -19.80 13.12 -1.13
N ALA A 9 -19.23 11.99 -0.69
CA ALA A 9 -19.58 10.66 -1.20
C ALA A 9 -21.06 10.32 -0.97
N ILE A 10 -21.59 10.59 0.22
CA ILE A 10 -22.99 10.34 0.57
C ILE A 10 -23.91 11.22 -0.30
N GLN A 11 -23.58 12.50 -0.45
CA GLN A 11 -24.36 13.42 -1.26
C GLN A 11 -24.38 12.98 -2.73
N THR A 12 -23.21 12.65 -3.28
CA THR A 12 -23.06 12.17 -4.67
C THR A 12 -23.87 10.90 -4.93
N PHE A 13 -23.92 9.99 -3.96
CA PHE A 13 -24.74 8.78 -4.03
C PHE A 13 -26.24 9.08 -3.98
N ARG A 14 -26.67 10.00 -3.11
CA ARG A 14 -28.07 10.42 -3.00
C ARG A 14 -28.58 11.15 -4.24
N ASP A 15 -27.70 11.91 -4.89
CA ASP A 15 -28.01 12.65 -6.12
C ASP A 15 -28.05 11.74 -7.36
N GLY A 16 -27.80 10.42 -7.21
CA GLY A 16 -27.84 9.46 -8.31
C GLY A 16 -26.74 9.66 -9.34
N MET A 17 -25.66 10.35 -8.95
CA MET A 17 -24.50 10.56 -9.81
C MET A 17 -23.77 9.24 -10.05
N GLU A 18 -22.93 9.22 -11.08
CA GLU A 18 -22.17 8.04 -11.42
C GLU A 18 -21.31 7.56 -10.24
N VAL A 19 -21.31 6.24 -10.01
CA VAL A 19 -20.54 5.59 -8.93
C VAL A 19 -19.04 5.94 -8.96
N ARG A 20 -18.51 6.35 -10.11
CA ARG A 20 -17.15 6.82 -10.31
C ARG A 20 -16.78 7.98 -9.37
N TYR A 21 -17.68 8.95 -9.23
CA TYR A 21 -17.46 10.10 -8.36
C TYR A 21 -17.53 9.72 -6.88
N VAL A 22 -18.35 8.72 -6.52
CA VAL A 22 -18.40 8.18 -5.14
C VAL A 22 -17.04 7.56 -4.78
N PHE A 23 -16.44 6.77 -5.68
CA PHE A 23 -15.10 6.22 -5.46
C PHE A 23 -14.01 7.29 -5.35
N ALA A 24 -14.12 8.39 -6.09
CA ALA A 24 -13.19 9.51 -6.00
C ALA A 24 -13.22 10.17 -4.60
N PHE A 25 -14.42 10.40 -4.05
CA PHE A 25 -14.59 10.94 -2.70
C PHE A 25 -14.16 9.96 -1.61
N LEU A 26 -14.43 8.65 -1.78
CA LEU A 26 -13.94 7.61 -0.86
C LEU A 26 -12.41 7.51 -0.87
N GLY A 27 -11.78 7.64 -2.04
CA GLY A 27 -10.32 7.69 -2.17
C GLY A 27 -9.72 8.86 -1.39
N LEU A 28 -10.33 10.05 -1.48
CA LEU A 28 -9.88 11.22 -0.72
C LEU A 28 -10.06 11.05 0.80
N ALA A 29 -11.14 10.37 1.23
CA ALA A 29 -11.34 10.03 2.64
C ALA A 29 -10.25 9.06 3.15
N ALA A 30 -9.87 8.07 2.34
CA ALA A 30 -8.81 7.11 2.67
C ALA A 30 -7.43 7.79 2.84
N VAL A 31 -7.08 8.75 1.98
CA VAL A 31 -5.89 9.61 2.14
C VAL A 31 -5.94 10.35 3.47
N GLY A 32 -7.10 10.94 3.80
CA GLY A 32 -7.29 11.63 5.07
C GLY A 32 -7.06 10.75 6.30
N VAL A 33 -7.45 9.48 6.23
CA VAL A 33 -7.24 8.49 7.30
C VAL A 33 -5.76 8.09 7.37
N GLY A 34 -5.11 7.83 6.23
CA GLY A 34 -3.68 7.52 6.16
C GLY A 34 -2.82 8.60 6.79
N SER A 35 -3.06 9.86 6.40
CA SER A 35 -2.39 11.02 6.98
C SER A 35 -2.61 11.16 8.50
N TRP A 36 -3.82 10.90 8.99
CA TRP A 36 -4.09 10.93 10.43
C TRP A 36 -3.32 9.82 11.17
N CYS A 37 -3.32 8.60 10.65
CA CYS A 37 -2.57 7.48 11.22
C CYS A 37 -1.06 7.75 11.22
N PHE A 38 -0.53 8.33 10.15
CA PHE A 38 0.89 8.70 10.06
C PHE A 38 1.26 9.77 11.08
N HIS A 39 0.49 10.85 11.18
CA HIS A 39 0.79 11.93 12.14
C HIS A 39 0.65 11.52 13.61
N MET A 40 -0.20 10.54 13.92
CA MET A 40 -0.34 9.98 15.27
C MET A 40 0.83 9.08 15.68
N THR A 41 1.47 8.39 14.73
CA THR A 41 2.45 7.33 15.03
C THR A 41 3.87 7.66 14.62
N LEU A 42 4.08 8.49 13.59
CA LEU A 42 5.38 8.80 12.97
C LEU A 42 6.17 7.55 12.53
N GLN A 43 5.47 6.43 12.32
CA GLN A 43 6.08 5.19 11.85
C GLN A 43 6.15 5.18 10.33
N TYR A 44 7.27 4.68 9.80
CA TYR A 44 7.50 4.56 8.36
C TYR A 44 6.43 3.69 7.66
N GLU A 45 5.95 2.64 8.34
CA GLU A 45 4.87 1.78 7.83
C GLU A 45 3.57 2.55 7.63
N MET A 46 3.30 3.54 8.50
CA MET A 46 2.10 4.37 8.43
C MET A 46 2.25 5.51 7.42
N GLN A 47 3.48 5.97 7.13
CA GLN A 47 3.76 6.88 6.01
C GLN A 47 3.38 6.24 4.68
N LEU A 48 3.74 4.97 4.52
CA LEU A 48 3.38 4.20 3.34
C LEU A 48 1.85 4.10 3.19
N LEU A 49 1.12 4.00 4.30
CA LEU A 49 -0.34 4.01 4.33
C LEU A 49 -0.96 5.38 3.97
N ASP A 50 -0.20 6.47 3.99
CA ASP A 50 -0.63 7.79 3.50
C ASP A 50 -0.33 7.96 2.00
N GLU A 51 0.85 7.52 1.56
CA GLU A 51 1.29 7.69 0.16
C GLU A 51 0.57 6.75 -0.83
N LEU A 52 0.27 5.49 -0.47
CA LEU A 52 -0.42 4.57 -1.39
C LEU A 52 -1.86 5.00 -1.73
N PRO A 53 -2.73 5.36 -0.76
CA PRO A 53 -4.06 5.88 -1.06
C PRO A 53 -4.02 7.16 -1.90
N MET A 54 -2.97 7.98 -1.75
CA MET A 54 -2.79 9.18 -2.56
C MET A 54 -2.63 8.82 -4.04
N ILE A 55 -1.81 7.82 -4.35
CA ILE A 55 -1.61 7.34 -5.73
C ILE A 55 -2.91 6.73 -6.30
N TYR A 56 -3.60 5.90 -5.51
CA TYR A 56 -4.86 5.28 -5.96
C TYR A 56 -5.96 6.31 -6.21
N SER A 57 -6.12 7.28 -5.32
CA SER A 57 -7.11 8.36 -5.50
C SER A 57 -6.81 9.22 -6.74
N CYS A 58 -5.53 9.52 -7.01
CA CYS A 58 -5.12 10.23 -8.22
C CYS A 58 -5.48 9.46 -9.49
N CYS A 59 -5.28 8.13 -9.50
CA CYS A 59 -5.70 7.27 -10.62
C CYS A 59 -7.20 7.37 -10.89
N VAL A 60 -8.03 7.35 -9.83
CA VAL A 60 -9.49 7.50 -9.95
C VAL A 60 -9.87 8.90 -10.44
N PHE A 61 -9.18 9.95 -9.99
CA PHE A 61 -9.43 11.31 -10.49
C PHE A 61 -9.06 11.49 -11.96
N VAL A 62 -7.92 10.97 -12.39
CA VAL A 62 -7.52 11.00 -13.81
C VAL A 62 -8.54 10.26 -14.67
N TYR A 63 -9.04 9.11 -14.18
CA TYR A 63 -10.13 8.40 -14.86
C TYR A 63 -11.42 9.22 -14.95
N CYS A 64 -11.84 9.88 -13.86
CA CYS A 64 -13.03 10.74 -13.87
C CYS A 64 -12.87 11.94 -14.81
N LEU A 65 -11.70 12.59 -14.81
CA LEU A 65 -11.41 13.72 -15.70
C LEU A 65 -11.41 13.30 -17.17
N TYR A 66 -10.74 12.18 -17.49
CA TYR A 66 -10.69 11.68 -18.86
C TYR A 66 -12.08 11.39 -19.42
N GLU A 67 -12.97 10.83 -18.59
CA GLU A 67 -14.35 10.59 -18.98
C GLU A 67 -15.17 11.88 -19.13
N CYS A 68 -14.98 12.87 -18.24
CA CYS A 68 -15.68 14.16 -18.33
C CYS A 68 -15.41 14.92 -19.65
N PHE A 69 -14.22 14.76 -20.24
CA PHE A 69 -13.86 15.41 -21.51
C PHE A 69 -14.30 14.63 -22.75
N LYS A 70 -14.89 13.43 -22.61
CA LYS A 70 -15.23 12.57 -23.74
C LYS A 70 -16.74 12.49 -23.95
N GLN A 71 -17.21 13.01 -25.08
CA GLN A 71 -18.63 13.08 -25.48
C GLN A 71 -19.18 11.72 -26.01
N GLU A 72 -18.32 10.72 -26.21
CA GLU A 72 -18.63 9.45 -26.90
C GLU A 72 -18.71 8.30 -25.87
N ASN A 73 -19.87 7.61 -25.79
CA ASN A 73 -20.24 6.55 -24.83
C ASN A 73 -19.45 5.21 -24.95
N THR A 74 -18.13 5.26 -25.15
CA THR A 74 -17.28 4.06 -25.19
C THR A 74 -16.35 4.04 -23.98
N VAL A 75 -16.66 3.17 -23.02
CA VAL A 75 -15.83 2.91 -21.84
C VAL A 75 -14.52 2.27 -22.30
N HIS A 76 -13.40 2.99 -22.24
CA HIS A 76 -12.10 2.39 -22.55
C HIS A 76 -11.62 1.54 -21.38
N HIS A 77 -11.98 0.26 -21.40
CA HIS A 77 -11.44 -0.76 -20.50
C HIS A 77 -9.90 -0.74 -20.45
N LEU A 78 -9.23 -0.27 -21.50
CA LEU A 78 -7.78 -0.12 -21.56
C LEU A 78 -7.25 0.86 -20.49
N VAL A 79 -7.92 1.98 -20.25
CA VAL A 79 -7.52 2.95 -19.21
C VAL A 79 -7.70 2.34 -17.82
N ILE A 80 -8.80 1.62 -17.60
CA ILE A 80 -9.06 0.91 -16.34
C ILE A 80 -8.02 -0.17 -16.10
N VAL A 81 -7.65 -0.94 -17.14
CA VAL A 81 -6.63 -2.00 -17.05
C VAL A 81 -5.25 -1.41 -16.78
N ILE A 82 -4.86 -0.32 -17.44
CA ILE A 82 -3.57 0.34 -17.17
C ILE A 82 -3.52 0.87 -15.73
N LEU A 83 -4.57 1.53 -15.25
CA LEU A 83 -4.62 2.05 -13.88
C LEU A 83 -4.64 0.93 -12.84
N PHE A 84 -5.35 -0.17 -13.12
CA PHE A 84 -5.35 -1.36 -12.27
C PHE A 84 -3.96 -2.01 -12.23
N MET A 85 -3.33 -2.21 -13.37
CA MET A 85 -1.97 -2.77 -13.44
C MET A 85 -0.95 -1.87 -12.73
N PHE A 86 -1.06 -0.55 -12.89
CA PHE A 86 -0.23 0.41 -12.15
C PHE A 86 -0.44 0.29 -10.63
N SER A 87 -1.69 0.18 -10.17
CA SER A 87 -2.00 -0.01 -8.76
C SER A 87 -1.42 -1.32 -8.20
N VAL A 88 -1.49 -2.42 -8.94
CA VAL A 88 -0.94 -3.72 -8.55
C VAL A 88 0.58 -3.66 -8.46
N ILE A 89 1.24 -3.02 -9.43
CA ILE A 89 2.71 -2.84 -9.42
C ILE A 89 3.14 -2.06 -8.19
N VAL A 90 2.50 -0.92 -7.89
CA VAL A 90 2.81 -0.10 -6.71
C VAL A 90 2.61 -0.88 -5.42
N THR A 91 1.55 -1.70 -5.33
CA THR A 91 1.27 -2.55 -4.17
C THR A 91 2.36 -3.60 -3.96
N VAL A 92 2.77 -4.30 -5.03
CA VAL A 92 3.81 -5.35 -4.97
C VAL A 92 5.17 -4.75 -4.59
N VAL A 93 5.54 -3.61 -5.16
CA VAL A 93 6.80 -2.92 -4.82
C VAL A 93 6.79 -2.48 -3.36
N SER A 94 5.68 -1.91 -2.89
CA SER A 94 5.54 -1.44 -1.51
C SER A 94 5.63 -2.58 -0.49
N LEU A 95 4.96 -3.70 -0.74
CA LEU A 95 5.05 -4.89 0.11
C LEU A 95 6.47 -5.48 0.13
N LYS A 96 7.16 -5.48 -1.02
CA LYS A 96 8.57 -5.91 -1.07
C LYS A 96 9.48 -5.00 -0.23
N ILE A 97 9.29 -3.69 -0.30
CA ILE A 97 10.07 -2.73 0.47
C ILE A 97 9.85 -2.92 1.98
N VAL A 98 8.60 -3.07 2.42
CA VAL A 98 8.28 -3.33 3.83
C VAL A 98 8.90 -4.64 4.31
N PHE A 99 8.80 -5.70 3.50
CA PHE A 99 9.39 -6.99 3.86
C PHE A 99 10.92 -6.93 3.98
N ILE A 100 11.58 -6.22 3.07
CA ILE A 100 13.04 -5.98 3.11
C ILE A 100 13.40 -5.16 4.35
N CYS A 101 12.68 -4.07 4.61
CA CYS A 101 12.95 -3.19 5.74
C CYS A 101 12.78 -3.92 7.08
N ASN A 102 11.73 -4.71 7.22
CA ASN A 102 11.49 -5.53 8.42
C ASN A 102 12.59 -6.61 8.59
N THR A 103 13.02 -7.24 7.49
CA THR A 103 14.13 -8.21 7.51
C THR A 103 15.44 -7.57 7.97
N VAL A 104 15.79 -6.38 7.45
CA VAL A 104 17.00 -5.64 7.84
C VAL A 104 16.91 -5.12 9.28
N HIS A 105 15.74 -4.66 9.72
CA HIS A 105 15.52 -4.20 11.09
C HIS A 105 15.67 -5.35 12.11
N MET A 106 15.13 -6.53 11.78
CA MET A 106 15.33 -7.74 12.59
C MET A 106 16.82 -8.15 12.64
N GLU A 107 17.55 -8.03 11.54
CA GLU A 107 18.99 -8.32 11.51
C GLU A 107 19.79 -7.36 12.41
N GLN A 108 19.50 -6.06 12.38
CA GLN A 108 20.16 -5.09 13.26
C GLN A 108 19.83 -5.30 14.73
N THR A 109 18.58 -5.63 15.05
CA THR A 109 18.16 -5.93 16.42
C THR A 109 18.81 -7.21 16.93
N PHE A 110 18.92 -8.24 16.09
CA PHE A 110 19.62 -9.49 16.42
C PHE A 110 21.13 -9.29 16.59
N LYS A 111 21.78 -8.48 15.73
CA LYS A 111 23.18 -8.08 15.91
C LYS A 111 23.40 -7.34 17.23
N SER A 112 22.46 -6.48 17.63
CA SER A 112 22.50 -5.75 18.89
C SER A 112 22.35 -6.66 20.11
N TYR A 113 21.47 -7.67 20.03
CA TYR A 113 21.22 -8.60 21.14
C TYR A 113 22.28 -9.70 21.30
N HIS A 114 22.80 -10.24 20.20
CA HIS A 114 23.69 -11.41 20.23
C HIS A 114 25.13 -11.14 19.76
N GLY A 115 25.45 -9.96 19.22
CA GLY A 115 26.82 -9.59 18.82
C GLY A 115 27.37 -10.32 17.58
N TYR A 116 26.58 -11.16 16.91
CA TYR A 116 26.99 -11.93 15.72
C TYR A 116 26.30 -11.42 14.45
N SER A 117 27.08 -11.29 13.36
CA SER A 117 26.57 -10.89 12.06
C SER A 117 26.19 -12.11 11.21
N PHE A 118 24.90 -12.34 10.98
CA PHE A 118 24.41 -13.47 10.19
C PHE A 118 24.22 -13.08 8.72
N SER A 119 25.11 -13.57 7.84
CA SER A 119 25.15 -13.26 6.39
C SER A 119 24.18 -14.12 5.56
N TRP A 120 22.87 -14.09 5.83
CA TRP A 120 21.89 -14.90 5.07
C TRP A 120 20.89 -14.06 4.26
N VAL A 121 20.84 -12.75 4.48
CA VAL A 121 19.88 -11.84 3.85
C VAL A 121 20.10 -11.72 2.33
N SER A 122 21.31 -11.97 1.84
CA SER A 122 21.61 -11.98 0.39
C SER A 122 21.01 -13.18 -0.36
N HIS A 123 20.82 -14.32 0.30
CA HIS A 123 20.31 -15.53 -0.37
C HIS A 123 18.78 -15.61 -0.40
N LEU A 124 18.08 -14.89 0.48
CA LEU A 124 16.61 -14.78 0.50
C LEU A 124 16.07 -13.75 -0.51
N LEU A 125 16.95 -13.08 -1.27
CA LEU A 125 16.57 -12.07 -2.26
C LEU A 125 16.22 -12.66 -3.64
N ILE A 126 16.41 -13.98 -3.88
CA ILE A 126 16.18 -14.60 -5.20
C ILE A 126 15.08 -15.67 -5.18
N SER A 127 14.89 -16.41 -4.08
CA SER A 127 13.84 -17.44 -4.00
C SER A 127 12.64 -16.93 -3.21
N GLY A 128 11.52 -16.69 -3.89
CA GLY A 128 10.25 -16.31 -3.28
C GLY A 128 9.93 -17.10 -2.01
N GLY A 129 9.52 -16.40 -0.96
CA GLY A 129 9.34 -16.96 0.38
C GLY A 129 8.29 -18.07 0.44
N VAL A 130 8.69 -19.21 1.02
CA VAL A 130 7.79 -20.22 1.63
C VAL A 130 8.44 -20.96 2.82
N ILE A 131 9.75 -20.92 3.04
CA ILE A 131 10.41 -21.86 3.97
C ILE A 131 11.18 -21.12 5.08
N PHE A 132 10.52 -20.73 6.17
CA PHE A 132 11.24 -20.44 7.43
C PHE A 132 10.40 -20.68 8.69
N PHE A 133 9.53 -21.69 8.70
CA PHE A 133 8.81 -22.09 9.92
C PHE A 133 9.30 -23.42 10.53
N LEU A 134 10.32 -24.10 9.98
CA LEU A 134 10.63 -25.48 10.37
C LEU A 134 12.10 -25.86 10.63
N THR A 135 13.00 -24.90 10.86
CA THR A 135 14.37 -25.27 11.28
C THR A 135 14.88 -24.40 12.41
N PHE A 136 14.36 -24.64 13.62
CA PHE A 136 15.15 -24.41 14.82
C PHE A 136 16.23 -25.51 14.88
N PRO A 137 17.53 -25.21 14.76
CA PRO A 137 18.54 -26.20 15.10
C PRO A 137 18.51 -26.42 16.62
N ASN A 138 18.46 -27.69 17.01
CA ASN A 138 18.45 -28.16 18.40
C ASN A 138 19.50 -27.42 19.25
N PHE A 139 19.04 -26.72 20.29
CA PHE A 139 19.89 -26.30 21.39
C PHE A 139 20.34 -27.55 22.15
N THR A 140 21.49 -28.11 21.78
CA THR A 140 22.23 -28.98 22.70
C THR A 140 22.90 -28.09 23.73
N SER A 141 22.39 -28.13 24.96
CA SER A 141 23.10 -27.67 26.15
C SER A 141 24.45 -28.38 26.21
N ALA A 142 25.53 -27.60 26.20
CA ALA A 142 26.85 -28.04 26.63
C ALA A 142 27.16 -27.33 27.95
N ALA A 143 27.70 -28.12 28.88
CA ALA A 143 27.89 -27.88 30.31
C ALA A 143 28.58 -26.56 30.69
#